data_AF-A0A965F5A4-F1
#
_entry.id   AF-A0A965F5A4-F1
#
_cell.length_a   1.000
_cell.length_b   1.000
_cell.length_c   1.000
_cell.angle_alpha   90.00
_cell.angle_beta   90.00
_cell.angle_gamma   90.00
#
_symmetry.space_group_name_H-M   'P 1'
#
loop_
_entity.id
_entity.type
_entity.pdbx_description
1 polymer ?
#
loop_
_entity_poly.entity_id
_entity_poly.type
_entity_poly.pdbx_seq_one_letter_code
_entity_poly.pdbx_strand_id
1 'polypeptide(L)'
;MTDNSKVAEAEARFVRLRNREPELSQAWETVMQTAAALNEHRTLLATAEAAFSEADHEWTLIKSRQLQPNDDAHAASVSWHRANTAVRDAASLVATARAAVEKAEIAEKLAHAEFARVREGIPSAKRAWQELITVQQALLERTG
;
A
#
# COMPACT_ATOMS: atom_id res chain seq x y z
N MET A 1 45.44 25.55 1.99
CA MET A 1 45.04 24.16 1.64
C MET A 1 43.59 23.83 2.00
N THR A 2 42.72 24.83 2.26
CA THR A 2 41.40 24.62 2.91
C THR A 2 40.18 24.84 2.02
N ASP A 3 40.32 25.53 0.87
CA ASP A 3 39.16 25.92 0.06
C ASP A 3 38.76 24.85 -0.98
N ASN A 4 39.72 24.18 -1.62
CA ASN A 4 39.43 23.08 -2.56
C ASN A 4 38.76 21.86 -1.90
N SER A 5 39.06 21.60 -0.63
CA SER A 5 38.42 20.48 0.11
C SER A 5 36.94 20.73 0.39
N LYS A 6 36.55 22.00 0.60
CA LYS A 6 35.15 22.38 0.84
C LYS A 6 34.31 22.31 -0.44
N VAL A 7 34.91 22.70 -1.57
CA VAL A 7 34.28 22.57 -2.89
C VAL A 7 34.04 21.10 -3.22
N ALA A 8 35.04 20.23 -3.05
CA ALA A 8 34.91 18.81 -3.30
C ALA A 8 33.84 18.14 -2.40
N GLU A 9 33.75 18.51 -1.12
CA GLU A 9 32.70 18.00 -0.23
C GLU A 9 31.30 18.47 -0.64
N ALA A 10 31.17 19.73 -1.05
CA ALA A 10 29.90 20.30 -1.52
C ALA A 10 29.47 19.65 -2.85
N GLU A 11 30.39 19.42 -3.79
CA GLU A 11 30.13 18.73 -5.05
C GLU A 11 29.71 17.26 -4.81
N ALA A 12 30.41 16.56 -3.91
CA ALA A 12 30.03 15.19 -3.53
C ALA A 12 28.66 15.12 -2.84
N ARG A 13 28.28 16.13 -2.07
CA ARG A 13 26.90 16.27 -1.54
C ARG A 13 25.91 16.50 -2.69
N PHE A 14 26.20 17.43 -3.60
CA PHE A 14 25.35 17.73 -4.75
C PHE A 14 25.10 16.51 -5.65
N VAL A 15 26.14 15.75 -6.01
CA VAL A 15 25.98 14.53 -6.83
C VAL A 15 25.11 13.50 -6.13
N ARG A 16 25.31 13.27 -4.82
CA ARG A 16 24.45 12.37 -4.02
C ARG A 16 23.00 12.82 -4.00
N LEU A 17 22.76 14.12 -4.02
CA LEU A 17 21.42 14.70 -3.97
C LEU A 17 20.73 14.72 -5.35
N ARG A 18 21.47 14.95 -6.44
CA ARG A 18 20.97 14.80 -7.82
C ARG A 18 20.56 13.35 -8.09
N ASN A 19 21.32 12.39 -7.59
CA ASN A 19 20.99 10.97 -7.72
C ASN A 19 19.73 10.56 -6.93
N ARG A 20 19.16 11.42 -6.06
CA ARG A 20 17.91 11.16 -5.34
C ARG A 20 16.63 11.50 -6.12
N GLU A 21 16.72 12.28 -7.19
CA GLU A 21 15.57 12.57 -8.05
C GLU A 21 14.94 11.32 -8.71
N PRO A 22 15.73 10.38 -9.28
CA PRO A 22 15.18 9.11 -9.72
C PRO A 22 14.67 8.25 -8.56
N GLU A 23 15.32 8.29 -7.38
CA GLU A 23 14.85 7.59 -6.17
C GLU A 23 13.47 8.11 -5.71
N LEU A 24 13.24 9.43 -5.76
CA LEU A 24 11.94 10.04 -5.44
C LEU A 24 10.86 9.61 -6.43
N SER A 25 11.20 9.59 -7.72
CA SER A 25 10.28 9.19 -8.78
C SER A 25 9.88 7.71 -8.64
N GLN A 26 10.86 6.85 -8.36
CA GLN A 26 10.63 5.43 -8.10
C GLN A 26 9.83 5.18 -6.80
N ALA A 27 10.13 5.93 -5.74
CA ALA A 27 9.37 5.85 -4.48
C ALA A 27 7.92 6.29 -4.67
N TRP A 28 7.68 7.35 -5.46
CA TRP A 28 6.34 7.80 -5.81
C TRP A 28 5.58 6.77 -6.66
N GLU A 29 6.25 6.16 -7.64
CA GLU A 29 5.65 5.06 -8.42
C GLU A 29 5.24 3.89 -7.53
N THR A 30 6.09 3.54 -6.56
CA THR A 30 5.79 2.49 -5.56
C THR A 30 4.55 2.85 -4.71
N VAL A 31 4.42 4.11 -4.30
CA VAL A 31 3.20 4.60 -3.61
C VAL A 31 1.96 4.42 -4.49
N MET A 32 2.04 4.82 -5.76
CA MET A 32 0.90 4.69 -6.69
C MET A 32 0.51 3.23 -6.93
N GLN A 33 1.49 2.33 -7.09
CA GLN A 33 1.25 0.90 -7.28
C GLN A 33 0.62 0.25 -6.04
N THR A 34 1.14 0.58 -4.84
CA THR A 34 0.60 0.04 -3.58
C THR A 34 -0.80 0.56 -3.27
N ALA A 35 -1.10 1.82 -3.57
CA ALA A 35 -2.44 2.39 -3.45
C ALA A 35 -3.44 1.73 -4.42
N ALA A 36 -3.04 1.48 -5.67
CA ALA A 36 -3.86 0.77 -6.65
C ALA A 36 -4.17 -0.67 -6.21
N ALA A 37 -3.15 -1.40 -5.75
CA ALA A 37 -3.31 -2.76 -5.23
C ALA A 37 -4.24 -2.80 -4.00
N LEU A 38 -4.11 -1.83 -3.08
CA LEU A 38 -5.02 -1.73 -1.93
C LEU A 38 -6.47 -1.51 -2.37
N ASN A 39 -6.71 -0.68 -3.38
CA ASN A 39 -8.05 -0.45 -3.91
C ASN A 39 -8.66 -1.72 -4.55
N GLU A 40 -7.85 -2.50 -5.26
CA GLU A 40 -8.26 -3.80 -5.81
C GLU A 40 -8.62 -4.78 -4.68
N HIS A 41 -7.77 -4.90 -3.65
CA HIS A 41 -8.06 -5.75 -2.50
C HIS A 41 -9.33 -5.34 -1.73
N ARG A 42 -9.61 -4.04 -1.61
CA ARG A 42 -10.87 -3.55 -1.01
C ARG A 42 -12.08 -3.91 -1.85
N THR A 43 -11.96 -3.87 -3.18
CA THR A 43 -13.03 -4.28 -4.10
C THR A 43 -13.31 -5.79 -3.99
N LEU A 44 -12.25 -6.59 -3.91
CA LEU A 44 -12.36 -8.04 -3.68
C LEU A 44 -12.99 -8.36 -2.32
N LEU A 45 -12.63 -7.62 -1.26
CA LEU A 45 -13.25 -7.78 0.06
C LEU A 45 -14.74 -7.46 0.01
N ALA A 46 -15.14 -6.34 -0.61
CA ALA A 46 -16.55 -5.99 -0.76
C ALA A 46 -17.34 -7.09 -1.52
N THR A 47 -16.72 -7.69 -2.52
CA THR A 47 -17.32 -8.80 -3.30
C THR A 47 -17.47 -10.06 -2.45
N ALA A 48 -16.45 -10.40 -1.66
CA ALA A 48 -16.51 -11.54 -0.73
C ALA A 48 -17.58 -11.33 0.36
N GLU A 49 -17.70 -10.12 0.89
CA GLU A 49 -18.71 -9.78 1.90
C GLU A 49 -20.13 -9.84 1.34
N ALA A 50 -20.33 -9.42 0.09
CA ALA A 50 -21.60 -9.58 -0.61
C ALA A 50 -21.97 -11.06 -0.80
N ALA A 51 -21.02 -11.89 -1.25
CA ALA A 51 -21.23 -13.33 -1.41
C ALA A 51 -21.54 -14.02 -0.07
N PHE A 52 -20.87 -13.61 1.02
CA PHE A 52 -21.19 -14.09 2.36
C PHE A 52 -22.60 -13.70 2.80
N SER A 53 -23.00 -12.45 2.59
CA SER A 53 -24.34 -11.96 2.90
C SER A 53 -25.43 -12.74 2.15
N GLU A 54 -25.21 -13.07 0.88
CA GLU A 54 -26.11 -13.90 0.08
C GLU A 54 -26.20 -15.33 0.63
N ALA A 55 -25.06 -15.97 0.88
CA ALA A 55 -25.01 -17.33 1.42
C ALA A 55 -25.67 -17.42 2.81
N ASP A 56 -25.45 -16.45 3.69
CA ASP A 56 -26.05 -16.38 5.03
C ASP A 56 -27.57 -16.20 4.97
N HIS A 57 -28.04 -15.37 4.02
CA HIS A 57 -29.45 -15.20 3.76
C HIS A 57 -30.11 -16.50 3.29
N GLU A 58 -29.53 -17.18 2.30
CA GLU A 58 -30.02 -18.48 1.83
C GLU A 58 -30.04 -19.54 2.94
N TRP A 59 -28.98 -19.61 3.74
CA TRP A 59 -28.91 -20.52 4.88
C TRP A 59 -30.01 -20.24 5.90
N THR A 60 -30.26 -18.96 6.20
CA THR A 60 -31.34 -18.54 7.10
C THR A 60 -32.72 -18.94 6.57
N LEU A 61 -32.98 -18.77 5.27
CA LEU A 61 -34.22 -19.21 4.63
C LEU A 61 -34.39 -20.73 4.70
N ILE A 62 -33.33 -21.49 4.38
CA ILE A 62 -33.37 -22.96 4.43
C ILE A 62 -33.59 -23.45 5.84
N LYS A 63 -32.88 -22.90 6.83
CA LYS A 63 -33.07 -23.21 8.26
C LYS A 63 -34.51 -22.94 8.70
N SER A 64 -35.11 -21.85 8.24
CA SER A 64 -36.51 -21.52 8.53
C SER A 64 -37.49 -22.56 7.96
N ARG A 65 -37.22 -23.07 6.74
CA ARG A 65 -38.03 -24.14 6.12
C ARG A 65 -37.85 -25.50 6.82
N GLN A 66 -36.67 -25.81 7.37
CA GLN A 66 -36.45 -27.05 8.14
C GLN A 66 -37.32 -27.13 9.40
N LEU A 67 -37.73 -26.00 9.96
CA LEU A 67 -38.58 -25.95 11.15
C LEU A 67 -40.05 -26.25 10.83
N GLN A 68 -40.43 -26.35 9.55
CA GLN A 68 -41.77 -26.73 9.12
C GLN A 68 -41.87 -28.26 8.88
N PRO A 69 -43.05 -28.87 9.08
CA PRO A 69 -43.28 -30.26 8.68
C PRO A 69 -42.98 -30.41 7.18
N ASN A 70 -42.12 -31.37 6.82
CA ASN A 70 -41.67 -31.54 5.44
C ASN A 70 -41.75 -33.02 5.05
N ASP A 71 -42.43 -33.30 3.94
CA ASP A 71 -42.70 -34.66 3.47
C ASP A 71 -41.44 -35.33 2.86
N ASP A 72 -40.42 -34.54 2.51
CA ASP A 72 -39.13 -35.04 1.98
C ASP A 72 -37.94 -34.59 2.85
N ALA A 73 -37.73 -35.32 3.94
CA ALA A 73 -36.64 -35.09 4.89
C ALA A 73 -35.24 -35.24 4.26
N HIS A 74 -35.10 -36.05 3.20
CA HIS A 74 -33.80 -36.27 2.55
C HIS A 74 -33.39 -35.04 1.71
N ALA A 75 -34.30 -34.54 0.87
CA ALA A 75 -34.06 -33.31 0.11
C ALA A 75 -33.78 -32.12 1.03
N ALA A 76 -34.52 -32.04 2.14
CA ALA A 76 -34.32 -31.04 3.18
C ALA A 76 -32.89 -31.11 3.77
N SER A 77 -32.43 -32.30 4.17
CA SER A 77 -31.09 -32.50 4.73
C SER A 77 -29.98 -32.14 3.75
N VAL A 78 -30.11 -32.50 2.47
CA VAL A 78 -29.11 -32.19 1.43
C VAL A 78 -29.04 -30.67 1.20
N SER A 79 -30.19 -30.00 1.12
CA SER A 79 -30.26 -28.53 0.96
C SER A 79 -29.61 -27.80 2.14
N TRP A 80 -29.88 -28.25 3.37
CA TRP A 80 -29.25 -27.68 4.56
C TRP A 80 -27.73 -27.84 4.56
N HIS A 81 -27.23 -29.02 4.20
CA HIS A 81 -25.79 -29.28 4.15
C HIS A 81 -25.10 -28.39 3.12
N ARG A 82 -25.67 -28.26 1.90
CA ARG A 82 -25.12 -27.39 0.85
C ARG A 82 -25.04 -25.93 1.29
N ALA A 83 -26.12 -25.40 1.87
CA ALA A 83 -26.13 -24.01 2.34
C ALA A 83 -25.12 -23.76 3.46
N ASN A 84 -24.97 -24.71 4.39
CA ASN A 84 -24.00 -24.60 5.47
C ASN A 84 -22.54 -24.62 4.94
N THR A 85 -22.26 -25.46 3.95
CA THR A 85 -20.96 -25.46 3.26
C THR A 85 -20.72 -24.12 2.55
N ALA A 86 -21.71 -23.60 1.81
CA ALA A 86 -21.59 -22.31 1.12
C ALA A 86 -21.28 -21.15 2.06
N VAL A 87 -21.95 -21.07 3.23
CA VAL A 87 -21.67 -20.05 4.25
C VAL A 87 -20.25 -20.16 4.79
N ARG A 88 -19.77 -21.39 5.05
CA ARG A 88 -18.40 -21.62 5.55
C ARG A 88 -17.35 -21.21 4.52
N ASP A 89 -17.55 -21.57 3.27
CA ASP A 89 -16.63 -21.23 2.18
C ASP A 89 -16.60 -19.71 1.97
N ALA A 90 -17.76 -19.05 1.97
CA ALA A 90 -17.85 -17.60 1.86
C ALA A 90 -17.21 -16.88 3.06
N ALA A 91 -17.40 -17.39 4.29
CA ALA A 91 -16.74 -16.85 5.48
C ALA A 91 -15.20 -16.96 5.39
N SER A 92 -14.70 -18.08 4.87
CA SER A 92 -13.26 -18.29 4.64
C SER A 92 -12.70 -17.31 3.60
N LEU A 93 -13.46 -17.04 2.52
CA LEU A 93 -13.10 -16.05 1.51
C LEU A 93 -13.04 -14.64 2.10
N VAL A 94 -14.02 -14.24 2.91
CA VAL A 94 -14.01 -12.94 3.60
C VAL A 94 -12.80 -12.83 4.53
N ALA A 95 -12.50 -13.87 5.32
CA ALA A 95 -11.34 -13.85 6.21
C ALA A 95 -10.02 -13.67 5.42
N THR A 96 -9.88 -14.38 4.30
CA THR A 96 -8.71 -14.27 3.41
C THR A 96 -8.59 -12.88 2.80
N ALA A 97 -9.71 -12.33 2.31
CA ALA A 97 -9.74 -10.99 1.71
C ALA A 97 -9.40 -9.89 2.73
N ARG A 98 -9.88 -10.01 3.97
CA ARG A 98 -9.54 -9.06 5.06
C ARG A 98 -8.06 -9.08 5.38
N ALA A 99 -7.45 -10.26 5.49
CA ALA A 99 -6.02 -10.38 5.72
C ALA A 99 -5.19 -9.78 4.57
N ALA A 100 -5.65 -9.92 3.32
CA ALA A 100 -5.01 -9.31 2.17
C ALA A 100 -5.10 -7.76 2.22
N VAL A 101 -6.25 -7.21 2.58
CA VAL A 101 -6.43 -5.75 2.78
C VAL A 101 -5.49 -5.25 3.87
N GLU A 102 -5.46 -5.89 5.04
CA GLU A 102 -4.58 -5.48 6.15
C GLU A 102 -3.11 -5.44 5.73
N LYS A 103 -2.64 -6.47 5.02
CA LYS A 103 -1.27 -6.51 4.48
C LYS A 103 -1.02 -5.39 3.48
N ALA A 104 -1.97 -5.08 2.61
CA ALA A 104 -1.86 -4.02 1.62
C ALA A 104 -1.85 -2.62 2.26
N GLU A 105 -2.62 -2.40 3.32
CA GLU A 105 -2.59 -1.13 4.08
C GLU A 105 -1.24 -0.89 4.76
N ILE A 106 -0.61 -1.95 5.29
CA ILE A 106 0.74 -1.85 5.84
C ILE A 106 1.75 -1.52 4.74
N ALA A 107 1.65 -2.17 3.57
CA ALA A 107 2.53 -1.91 2.44
C ALA A 107 2.39 -0.46 1.91
N GLU A 108 1.16 0.05 1.79
CA GLU A 108 0.90 1.44 1.42
C GLU A 108 1.51 2.43 2.43
N LYS A 109 1.32 2.20 3.74
CA LYS A 109 1.91 3.03 4.79
C LYS A 109 3.43 3.06 4.72
N LEU A 110 4.06 1.90 4.48
CA LEU A 110 5.52 1.80 4.31
C LEU A 110 5.99 2.55 3.06
N ALA A 111 5.30 2.43 1.94
CA ALA A 111 5.63 3.16 0.71
C ALA A 111 5.54 4.68 0.93
N HIS A 112 4.49 5.16 1.60
CA HIS A 112 4.35 6.58 1.94
C HIS A 112 5.44 7.07 2.89
N ALA A 113 5.81 6.25 3.89
CA ALA A 113 6.90 6.58 4.80
C ALA A 113 8.24 6.69 4.09
N GLU A 114 8.53 5.77 3.16
CA GLU A 114 9.77 5.82 2.36
C GLU A 114 9.78 7.02 1.43
N PHE A 115 8.66 7.31 0.75
CA PHE A 115 8.54 8.53 -0.06
C PHE A 115 8.77 9.80 0.78
N ALA A 116 8.18 9.88 1.98
CA ALA A 116 8.39 11.01 2.89
C ALA A 116 9.86 11.16 3.28
N ARG A 117 10.54 10.05 3.60
CA ARG A 117 11.97 10.01 3.91
C ARG A 117 12.84 10.52 2.76
N VAL A 118 12.58 10.06 1.53
CA VAL A 118 13.32 10.50 0.34
C VAL A 118 13.08 12.00 0.10
N ARG A 119 11.84 12.46 0.25
CA ARG A 119 11.43 13.87 0.08
C ARG A 119 12.09 14.81 1.09
N GLU A 120 12.18 14.43 2.36
CA GLU A 120 12.85 15.22 3.41
C GLU A 120 14.36 15.40 3.15
N GLY A 121 14.95 14.54 2.31
CA GLY A 121 16.31 14.67 1.81
C GLY A 121 16.53 15.77 0.76
N ILE A 122 15.47 16.45 0.28
CA ILE A 122 15.53 17.45 -0.80
C ILE A 122 15.79 18.89 -0.29
N PRO A 123 15.18 19.37 0.81
CA PRO A 123 15.49 20.70 1.35
C PRO A 123 16.97 20.88 1.74
N SER A 124 17.64 19.81 2.18
CA SER A 124 19.09 19.81 2.43
C SER A 124 19.90 19.92 1.13
N ALA A 125 19.37 19.44 0.00
CA ALA A 125 19.99 19.59 -1.32
C ALA A 125 20.02 21.04 -1.80
N LYS A 126 18.89 21.74 -1.66
CA LYS A 126 18.79 23.14 -2.06
C LYS A 126 19.77 24.01 -1.26
N ARG A 127 19.91 23.77 0.05
CA ARG A 127 20.90 24.47 0.89
C ARG A 127 22.33 24.14 0.48
N ALA A 128 22.65 22.87 0.28
CA ALA A 128 23.99 22.47 -0.17
C ALA A 128 24.38 23.11 -1.51
N TRP A 129 23.43 23.28 -2.43
CA TRP A 129 23.63 23.98 -3.70
C TRP A 129 23.90 25.48 -3.52
N GLN A 130 23.13 26.15 -2.65
CA GLN A 130 23.36 27.55 -2.31
C GLN A 130 24.74 27.77 -1.68
N GLU A 131 25.13 26.90 -0.74
CA GLU A 131 26.46 26.91 -0.11
C GLU A 131 27.58 26.73 -1.16
N LEU A 132 27.39 25.83 -2.13
CA LEU A 132 28.36 25.58 -3.19
C LEU A 132 28.57 26.81 -4.09
N ILE A 133 27.48 27.48 -4.48
CA ILE A 133 27.55 28.73 -5.25
C ILE A 133 28.28 29.81 -4.46
N THR A 134 27.95 29.97 -3.18
CA THR A 134 28.59 30.97 -2.32
C THR A 134 30.09 30.71 -2.16
N VAL A 135 30.50 29.45 -1.98
CA VAL A 135 31.93 29.09 -1.88
C VAL A 135 32.65 29.32 -3.21
N GLN A 136 32.03 28.98 -4.35
CA GLN A 136 32.62 29.22 -5.67
C GLN A 136 32.78 30.73 -5.97
N GLN A 137 31.78 31.55 -5.63
CA GLN A 137 31.86 33.00 -5.79
C GLN A 137 32.98 33.61 -4.92
N ALA A 138 33.07 33.20 -3.66
CA ALA A 138 34.12 33.69 -2.74
C ALA A 138 35.54 33.27 -3.19
N LEU A 139 35.69 32.13 -3.87
CA LEU A 139 36.96 31.71 -4.44
C LEU A 139 37.34 32.54 -5.66
N LEU A 140 36.39 32.79 -6.57
CA LEU A 140 36.60 33.62 -7.76
C LEU A 140 37.04 35.04 -7.40
N GLU A 141 36.41 35.66 -6.40
CA GLU A 141 36.76 37.00 -5.90
C GLU A 141 38.15 37.09 -5.23
N ARG A 142 38.71 35.96 -4.78
CA ARG A 142 40.06 35.90 -4.18
C ARG A 142 41.18 35.64 -5.18
N THR A 143 40.84 35.12 -6.36
CA THR A 143 41.80 34.75 -7.41
C THR A 143 41.86 35.70 -8.60
N GLY A 144 40.92 36.66 -8.68
CA GLY A 144 40.96 37.79 -9.62
C GLY A 144 41.53 39.04 -8.97
#